data_AF-A0AAJ5T959-F1
#
_entry.id   AF-A0AAJ5T959-F1
#
_cell.length_a   1.000
_cell.length_b   1.000
_cell.length_c   1.000
_cell.angle_alpha   90.00
_cell.angle_beta   90.00
_cell.angle_gamma   90.00
#
_symmetry.space_group_name_H-M   'P 1'
#
loop_
_entity.id
_entity.type
_entity.pdbx_description
1 polymer ?
#
loop_
_entity_poly.entity_id
_entity_poly.type
_entity_poly.pdbx_seq_one_letter_code
_entity_poly.pdbx_strand_id
1 'polypeptide(L)' 'MKLSEKQRKVLQDAKIGGGKIFQTAVSTSKGGKHSLTTLASLVKHGLLERAPVGVVWTLTDAGHAAAHVDSQRKDNATR' A
#
# COMPACT_ATOMS: atom_id res chain seq x y z
N MET A 1 -2.45 15.62 -4.07
CA MET A 1 -1.96 15.08 -2.78
C MET A 1 -0.59 14.43 -2.99
N LYS A 2 0.34 14.55 -2.03
CA LYS A 2 1.71 14.01 -2.15
C LYS A 2 1.86 12.84 -1.18
N LEU A 3 1.80 11.60 -1.69
CA LEU A 3 2.00 10.40 -0.88
C LEU A 3 3.46 10.33 -0.40
N SER A 4 3.66 9.92 0.85
CA SER A 4 4.97 9.61 1.41
C SER A 4 5.59 8.39 0.73
N GLU A 5 6.92 8.30 0.70
CA GLU A 5 7.63 7.16 0.10
C GLU A 5 7.19 5.82 0.71
N LYS A 6 6.97 5.79 2.03
CA LYS A 6 6.44 4.61 2.72
C LYS A 6 5.05 4.22 2.21
N GLN A 7 4.17 5.20 2.01
CA GLN A 7 2.81 4.96 1.50
C GLN A 7 2.83 4.44 0.06
N ARG A 8 3.72 4.94 -0.78
CA ARG A 8 3.88 4.45 -2.16
C ARG A 8 4.38 3.02 -2.19
N LYS A 9 5.35 2.70 -1.34
CA LYS A 9 5.89 1.34 -1.22
C LYS A 9 4.81 0.34 -0.80
N VAL A 10 3.91 0.73 0.10
CA VAL A 10 2.72 -0.06 0.47
C VAL A 10 1.86 -0.35 -0.76
N LEU A 11 1.52 0.68 -1.54
CA LEU A 11 0.66 0.53 -2.73
C LEU A 11 1.32 -0.34 -3.81
N GLN A 12 2.65 -0.22 -4.00
CA GLN A 12 3.41 -1.06 -4.93
C GLN A 12 3.46 -2.53 -4.47
N ASP A 13 3.74 -2.78 -3.20
CA ASP A 13 3.73 -4.15 -2.65
C ASP A 13 2.32 -4.77 -2.77
N ALA A 14 1.27 -4.01 -2.52
CA ALA A 14 -0.10 -4.46 -2.71
C ALA A 14 -0.39 -4.81 -4.17
N LYS A 15 0.04 -3.97 -5.11
CA LYS A 15 -0.12 -4.22 -6.55
C LYS A 15 0.61 -5.50 -6.98
N ILE A 16 1.84 -5.72 -6.51
CA ILE A 16 2.61 -6.96 -6.76
C ILE A 16 1.87 -8.17 -6.19
N GLY A 17 1.28 -8.04 -5.00
CA GLY A 17 0.45 -9.06 -4.35
C GLY A 17 -0.96 -9.23 -4.93
N GLY A 18 -1.25 -8.70 -6.12
CA GLY A 18 -2.58 -8.81 -6.75
C GLY A 18 -3.65 -7.90 -6.13
N GLY A 19 -3.23 -6.73 -5.64
CA GLY A 19 -4.10 -5.75 -4.99
C GLY A 19 -4.31 -6.02 -3.50
N LYS A 20 -3.57 -6.94 -2.89
CA LYS A 20 -3.76 -7.35 -1.49
C LYS A 20 -2.45 -7.31 -0.71
N ILE A 21 -2.56 -6.90 0.54
CA ILE A 21 -1.49 -6.91 1.53
C ILE A 21 -1.93 -7.84 2.65
N PHE A 22 -1.13 -8.86 2.91
CA PHE A 22 -1.33 -9.75 4.05
C PHE A 22 -0.36 -9.33 5.16
N GLN A 23 -0.85 -8.82 6.29
CA GLN A 23 -0.05 -8.87 7.53
C GLN A 23 -0.35 -10.17 8.22
N THR A 24 0.71 -10.89 8.50
CA THR A 24 0.66 -11.93 9.51
C THR A 24 0.69 -11.26 10.88
N ALA A 25 -0.19 -11.68 11.79
CA ALA A 25 -0.24 -11.17 13.17
C ALA A 25 1.10 -11.36 13.93
N VAL A 26 1.97 -12.24 13.42
CA VAL A 26 3.32 -12.55 13.96
C VAL A 26 4.37 -11.48 13.59
N SER A 27 4.05 -10.54 12.70
CA SER A 27 5.01 -9.52 12.24
C SER A 27 5.19 -8.34 13.22
N THR A 28 4.70 -8.46 14.46
CA THR A 28 4.98 -7.52 15.56
C THR A 28 6.44 -7.52 16.01
N SER A 29 7.21 -8.53 15.62
CA SER A 29 8.64 -8.64 15.92
C SER A 29 9.48 -8.27 14.68
N LYS A 30 9.89 -6.99 14.56
CA LYS A 30 10.90 -6.46 13.61
C LYS A 30 10.68 -6.62 12.09
N GLY A 31 9.66 -7.35 11.62
CA GLY A 31 9.52 -7.75 10.21
C GLY A 31 8.24 -7.31 9.49
N GLY A 32 7.34 -6.55 10.12
CA GLY A 32 6.17 -5.99 9.45
C GLY A 32 6.58 -5.05 8.33
N LYS A 33 6.45 -5.51 7.07
CA LYS A 33 6.91 -4.80 5.85
C LYS A 33 6.43 -3.34 5.79
N HIS A 34 5.28 -3.04 6.41
CA HIS A 34 4.67 -1.71 6.48
C HIS A 34 4.09 -1.40 7.87
N SER A 35 4.28 -0.17 8.34
CA SER A 35 3.74 0.29 9.63
C SER A 35 2.21 0.42 9.60
N LEU A 36 1.56 0.04 10.70
CA LEU A 36 0.10 0.14 10.87
C LEU A 36 -0.42 1.56 10.71
N THR A 37 0.34 2.58 11.14
CA THR A 37 -0.03 4.00 10.98
C THR A 37 -0.05 4.43 9.52
N THR A 38 0.88 3.92 8.71
CA THR A 38 0.91 4.15 7.25
C THR A 38 -0.31 3.54 6.58
N LEU A 39 -0.67 2.30 6.95
CA LEU A 39 -1.85 1.61 6.42
C LEU A 39 -3.14 2.32 6.82
N ALA A 40 -3.28 2.71 8.09
CA ALA A 40 -4.45 3.45 8.57
C ALA A 40 -4.59 4.81 7.86
N SER A 41 -3.48 5.48 7.54
CA SER A 41 -3.51 6.73 6.78
C SER A 41 -4.02 6.49 5.36
N LEU A 42 -3.56 5.43 4.69
CA LEU A 42 -4.04 5.06 3.34
C LEU A 42 -5.52 4.69 3.33
N VAL A 43 -6.01 4.02 4.39
CA VAL A 43 -7.45 3.75 4.56
C VAL A 43 -8.24 5.05 4.74
N LYS A 44 -7.76 5.99 5.55
CA LYS A 44 -8.39 7.33 5.68
C LYS A 44 -8.43 8.10 4.36
N HIS A 45 -7.46 7.87 3.48
CA HIS A 45 -7.42 8.45 2.14
C HIS A 45 -8.27 7.68 1.11
N GLY A 46 -8.93 6.59 1.50
CA GLY A 46 -9.73 5.76 0.58
C GLY A 46 -8.90 4.99 -0.45
N LEU A 47 -7.59 4.80 -0.20
CA LEU A 47 -6.67 4.08 -1.08
C LEU A 47 -6.52 2.60 -0.71
N LEU A 48 -6.86 2.26 0.53
CA LEU A 48 -6.91 0.89 1.03
C LEU A 48 -8.22 0.65 1.77
N GLU A 49 -8.68 -0.59 1.73
CA GLU A 49 -9.74 -1.08 2.60
C GLU A 49 -9.22 -2.24 3.44
N ARG A 50 -9.61 -2.27 4.71
CA ARG A 50 -9.29 -3.39 5.60
C ARG A 50 -10.37 -4.44 5.48
N ALA A 51 -9.98 -5.67 5.19
CA ALA A 51 -10.91 -6.80 5.16
C ALA A 51 -11.43 -7.12 6.57
N PRO A 52 -12.70 -7.57 6.71
CA PRO A 52 -13.28 -7.94 8.00
C PRO A 52 -12.70 -9.25 8.56
N VAL A 53 -12.14 -10.12 7.70
CA VAL A 53 -11.57 -11.41 8.09
C VAL A 53 -10.06 -11.40 7.82
N GLY A 54 -9.28 -11.59 8.88
CA GLY A 54 -7.81 -11.56 8.82
C GLY A 54 -7.23 -10.14 8.76
N VAL A 55 -5.90 -10.05 8.87
CA VAL A 55 -5.19 -8.76 8.77
C VAL A 55 -4.80 -8.52 7.31
N VAL A 56 -5.83 -8.42 6.46
CA VAL A 56 -5.68 -8.20 5.02
C VAL A 56 -6.13 -6.80 4.66
N TRP A 57 -5.33 -6.09 3.86
CA TRP A 57 -5.72 -4.82 3.24
C TRP A 57 -5.78 -4.99 1.74
N THR A 58 -6.82 -4.42 1.13
CA THR A 58 -7.06 -4.49 -0.30
C THR A 58 -6.93 -3.08 -0.89
N LEU A 59 -6.30 -2.96 -2.06
CA LEU A 59 -6.30 -1.72 -2.82
C LEU A 59 -7.72 -1.41 -3.31
N THR A 60 -8.12 -0.15 -3.15
CA THR A 60 -9.28 0.38 -3.85
C THR A 60 -8.89 0.75 -5.28
N ASP A 61 -9.89 1.11 -6.10
CA ASP A 61 -9.64 1.62 -7.45
C ASP A 61 -8.72 2.87 -7.42
N ALA A 62 -8.96 3.78 -6.48
CA ALA A 62 -8.10 4.94 -6.23
C ALA A 62 -6.68 4.54 -5.80
N GLY A 63 -6.55 3.49 -4.99
CA GLY A 63 -5.25 2.91 -4.61
C GLY A 63 -4.49 2.33 -5.81
N HIS A 64 -5.20 1.66 -6.72
CA HIS A 64 -4.64 1.14 -7.97
C HIS A 64 -4.14 2.26 -8.90
N ALA A 65 -4.95 3.31 -9.07
CA ALA A 65 -4.56 4.48 -9.85
C ALA A 65 -3.34 5.19 -9.25
N ALA A 66 -3.33 5.39 -7.92
CA ALA A 66 -2.20 5.99 -7.22
C ALA A 66 -0.91 5.15 -7.33
N ALA A 67 -1.02 3.82 -7.31
CA ALA A 67 0.10 2.92 -7.53
C ALA A 67 0.65 2.99 -8.96
N HIS A 68 -0.22 3.18 -9.95
CA HIS A 68 0.15 3.26 -11.37
C HIS A 68 0.87 4.57 -11.72
N VAL A 69 0.37 5.71 -11.23
CA VAL A 69 0.95 7.03 -11.48
C VAL A 69 2.38 7.15 -10.93
N ASP A 70 2.68 6.47 -9.82
CA ASP A 70 4.03 6.48 -9.25
C ASP A 70 5.02 5.62 -10.04
N SER A 71 4.57 4.50 -10.62
CA SER A 71 5.40 3.70 -11.54
C SER A 71 5.87 4.54 -12.72
N GLN A 72 4.95 5.25 -13.40
CA GLN A 72 5.29 6.11 -14.54
C GLN A 72 6.26 7.24 -14.20
N ARG A 73 6.25 7.76 -12.96
CA ARG A 73 7.22 8.78 -12.53
C ARG A 73 8.65 8.25 -12.39
N LYS A 74 8.84 6.97 -12.06
CA LYS A 74 10.18 6.37 -12.05
C LYS A 74 10.69 6.13 -13.47
N ASP A 75 9.82 5.69 -14.36
CA ASP A 75 10.17 5.44 -15.76
C ASP A 75 10.57 6.75 -16.49
N ASN A 76 9.93 7.88 -16.14
CA ASN A 76 10.22 9.19 -16.72
C ASN A 76 11.45 9.90 -16.11
N ALA A 77 12.09 9.34 -15.08
CA ALA A 77 13.30 9.92 -14.47
C ALA A 77 14.61 9.34 -15.05
N THR A 78 14.52 8.42 -16.03
CA THR A 78 15.67 7.71 -16.62
C THR A 78 15.81 7.98 -18.12
N ARG A 79 15.21 9.05 -18.64
CA ARG A 79 15.28 9.40 -20.07
C ARG A 79 15.85 10.80 -20.29
#